data_AF-K7ER45-F1
#
_entry.id   AF-K7ER45-F1
#
_cell.length_a   1.000
_cell.length_b   1.000
_cell.length_c   1.000
_cell.angle_alpha   90.00
_cell.angle_beta   90.00
_cell.angle_gamma   90.00
#
_symmetry.space_group_name_H-M   'P 1'
#
loop_
_entity.id
_entity.type
_entity.pdbx_description
1 polymer ?
#
loop_
_entity_poly.entity_id
_entity_poly.type
_entity_poly.pdbx_seq_one_letter_code
_entity_poly.pdbx_strand_id
1 'polypeptide(L)'
;MFVPCGESAPDLAGFTLLMPAVSVGNVGQLAMDLIISTLNMSKIGYFYTDCLVPMVGNNPYATTEGNSTELSINAEVYSLPSRKLVALQLRSIFIKLF
;
A
#
# COMPACT_ATOMS: atom_id res chain seq x y z
N MET A 1 7.45 10.09 -5.19
CA MET A 1 6.38 11.05 -4.89
C MET A 1 5.09 10.28 -4.60
N PHE A 2 4.25 10.72 -3.65
CA PHE A 2 2.94 10.12 -3.44
C PHE A 2 1.95 10.57 -4.54
N VAL A 3 1.18 9.65 -5.07
CA VAL A 3 0.16 9.88 -6.10
C VAL A 3 -1.20 9.37 -5.57
N PRO A 4 -2.21 10.24 -5.39
CA PRO A 4 -3.52 9.84 -4.91
C PRO A 4 -4.29 9.07 -6.00
N CYS A 5 -5.16 8.14 -5.60
CA CYS A 5 -6.07 7.45 -6.51
C CYS A 5 -7.26 8.33 -6.96
N GLY A 6 -7.62 9.34 -6.17
CA GLY A 6 -8.66 10.32 -6.50
C GLY A 6 -8.10 11.66 -6.97
N GLU A 7 -8.98 12.59 -7.33
CA GLU A 7 -8.59 13.91 -7.86
C GLU A 7 -7.91 14.83 -6.84
N SER A 8 -8.08 14.56 -5.54
CA SER A 8 -7.51 15.38 -4.45
C SER A 8 -6.67 14.55 -3.49
N ALA A 9 -5.66 15.20 -2.92
CA ALA A 9 -4.83 14.60 -1.88
C ALA A 9 -5.66 14.42 -0.59
N PRO A 10 -5.60 13.24 0.06
CA PRO A 10 -6.31 13.02 1.31
C PRO A 10 -5.70 13.85 2.45
N ASP A 11 -6.54 14.38 3.34
CA ASP A 11 -6.08 14.95 4.60
C ASP A 11 -5.74 13.82 5.58
N LEU A 12 -4.45 13.67 5.87
CA LEU A 12 -3.92 12.65 6.76
C LEU A 12 -3.40 13.25 8.08
N ALA A 13 -3.76 14.49 8.40
CA ALA A 13 -3.35 15.12 9.65
C ALA A 13 -3.82 14.33 10.87
N GLY A 14 -2.87 14.00 11.76
CA GLY A 14 -3.14 13.22 12.96
C GLY A 14 -3.38 11.72 12.72
N PHE A 15 -3.13 11.22 11.50
CA PHE A 15 -3.10 9.78 11.25
C PHE A 15 -1.77 9.17 11.72
N THR A 16 -1.82 7.90 12.12
CA THR A 16 -0.63 7.08 12.36
C THR A 16 -0.29 6.30 11.10
N LEU A 17 0.96 6.42 10.65
CA LEU A 17 1.48 5.64 9.52
C LEU A 17 2.10 4.33 10.01
N LEU A 18 1.58 3.22 9.52
CA LEU A 18 2.17 1.89 9.62
C LEU A 18 3.10 1.69 8.41
N MET A 19 4.40 1.62 8.67
CA MET A 19 5.42 1.43 7.64
C MET A 19 6.18 0.12 7.91
N PRO A 20 6.07 -0.88 7.04
CA PRO A 20 6.81 -2.12 7.20
C PRO A 20 8.30 -1.90 6.90
N ALA A 21 9.15 -2.54 7.69
CA ALA A 21 10.53 -2.76 7.30
C ALA A 21 10.61 -3.98 6.37
N VAL A 22 11.30 -3.85 5.24
CA VAL A 22 11.65 -5.00 4.39
C VAL A 22 12.74 -5.78 5.12
N SER A 23 12.39 -6.93 5.69
CA SER A 23 13.26 -7.71 6.58
C SER A 23 13.23 -9.20 6.29
N VAL A 24 13.99 -9.99 7.08
CA VAL A 24 14.02 -11.45 6.98
C VAL A 24 12.61 -12.02 7.00
N GLY A 25 12.30 -12.89 6.04
CA GLY A 25 11.01 -13.57 5.91
C GLY A 25 9.84 -12.67 5.50
N ASN A 26 10.09 -11.41 5.13
CA ASN A 26 9.06 -10.44 4.75
C ASN A 26 7.94 -10.25 5.81
N VAL A 27 8.27 -10.47 7.10
CA VAL A 27 7.27 -10.48 8.17
C VAL A 27 6.52 -9.16 8.27
N GLY A 28 7.22 -8.02 8.08
CA GLY A 28 6.59 -6.70 8.06
C GLY A 28 5.55 -6.57 6.95
N GLN A 29 5.88 -7.01 5.72
CA GLN A 29 4.95 -6.93 4.58
C GLN A 29 3.78 -7.90 4.73
N LEU A 30 4.01 -9.10 5.27
CA LEU A 30 2.95 -10.07 5.57
C LEU A 30 2.02 -9.58 6.69
N ALA A 31 2.57 -8.88 7.69
CA ALA A 31 1.77 -8.23 8.73
C ALA A 31 0.90 -7.11 8.13
N MET A 32 1.43 -6.32 7.19
CA MET A 32 0.63 -5.33 6.46
C MET A 32 -0.49 -6.00 5.64
N ASP A 33 -0.21 -7.14 4.99
CA ASP A 33 -1.25 -7.91 4.28
C ASP A 33 -2.41 -8.30 5.20
N LEU A 34 -2.09 -8.84 6.38
CA LEU A 34 -3.09 -9.21 7.37
C LEU A 34 -3.86 -7.99 7.88
N ILE A 35 -3.19 -6.88 8.20
CA ILE A 35 -3.84 -5.66 8.71
C ILE A 35 -4.78 -5.06 7.65
N ILE A 36 -4.31 -4.90 6.41
CA ILE A 36 -5.09 -4.32 5.31
C ILE A 36 -6.32 -5.18 5.02
N SER A 37 -6.13 -6.51 4.89
CA SER A 37 -7.21 -7.44 4.62
C SER A 37 -8.21 -7.52 5.78
N THR A 38 -7.74 -7.67 7.01
CA THR A 38 -8.60 -7.83 8.20
C THR A 38 -9.42 -6.58 8.49
N LEU A 39 -8.83 -5.40 8.32
CA LEU A 39 -9.50 -4.13 8.57
C LEU A 39 -10.23 -3.58 7.34
N ASN A 40 -10.19 -4.30 6.21
CA ASN A 40 -10.77 -3.90 4.93
C ASN A 40 -10.39 -2.47 4.53
N MET A 41 -9.09 -2.15 4.63
CA MET A 41 -8.59 -0.80 4.35
C MET A 41 -8.71 -0.48 2.87
N SER A 42 -9.01 0.78 2.54
CA SER A 42 -9.17 1.22 1.14
C SER A 42 -7.88 1.81 0.60
N LYS A 43 -7.51 1.46 -0.63
CA LYS A 43 -6.36 2.06 -1.33
C LYS A 43 -6.65 3.54 -1.59
N ILE A 44 -5.73 4.41 -1.20
CA ILE A 44 -5.85 5.88 -1.38
C ILE A 44 -4.79 6.44 -2.34
N GLY A 45 -3.78 5.66 -2.69
CA GLY A 45 -2.73 6.08 -3.60
C GLY A 45 -1.54 5.13 -3.59
N TYR A 46 -0.44 5.59 -4.16
CA TYR A 46 0.82 4.85 -4.26
C TYR A 46 2.02 5.78 -4.29
N PHE A 47 3.21 5.24 -4.08
CA PHE A 47 4.46 5.98 -4.27
C PHE A 47 5.04 5.71 -5.65
N TYR A 48 5.08 6.74 -6.50
CA TYR A 48 5.84 6.72 -7.74
C TYR A 48 7.33 6.94 -7.43
N THR A 49 8.15 5.93 -7.72
CA THR A 49 9.59 5.94 -7.43
C THR A 49 10.35 4.97 -8.33
N ASP A 50 11.55 5.37 -8.74
CA ASP A 50 12.48 4.53 -9.50
C ASP A 50 13.38 3.68 -8.58
N CYS A 51 13.24 3.84 -7.26
CA CYS A 51 14.06 3.12 -6.28
C CYS A 51 13.57 1.69 -5.99
N LEU A 52 12.47 1.24 -6.60
CA LEU A 52 11.83 -0.04 -6.34
C LEU A 52 11.76 -0.87 -7.63
N VAL A 53 11.90 -2.20 -7.52
CA VAL A 53 11.71 -3.08 -8.69
C VAL A 53 10.27 -2.91 -9.24
N PRO A 54 10.10 -2.66 -10.55
CA PRO A 54 8.77 -2.59 -11.15
C PRO A 54 8.00 -3.90 -10.97
N MET A 55 6.74 -3.79 -10.55
CA MET A 55 5.87 -4.95 -10.38
C MET A 55 4.41 -4.53 -10.60
N VAL A 56 3.65 -5.44 -11.21
CA VAL A 56 2.20 -5.34 -11.40
C VAL A 56 1.59 -6.72 -11.15
N GLY A 57 0.42 -6.75 -10.53
CA GLY A 57 -0.34 -7.97 -10.31
C GLY A 57 -1.81 -7.69 -10.03
N ASN A 58 -2.57 -8.77 -9.83
CA ASN A 58 -3.98 -8.67 -9.46
C ASN A 58 -4.12 -8.12 -8.02
N ASN A 59 -5.25 -7.49 -7.70
CA ASN A 59 -5.55 -7.04 -6.35
C ASN A 59 -5.60 -8.24 -5.36
N PRO A 60 -4.66 -8.32 -4.40
CA PRO A 60 -4.60 -9.42 -3.44
C PRO A 60 -5.66 -9.32 -2.35
N TYR A 61 -6.33 -8.17 -2.23
CA TYR A 61 -7.40 -7.91 -1.27
C TYR A 61 -8.78 -7.90 -1.93
N ALA A 62 -8.89 -8.40 -3.17
CA ALA A 62 -10.16 -8.45 -3.87
C ALA A 62 -11.14 -9.38 -3.15
N THR A 63 -12.31 -8.82 -2.81
CA THR A 63 -13.42 -9.53 -2.15
C THR A 63 -14.72 -9.36 -2.91
N THR A 64 -14.73 -8.52 -3.95
CA THR A 64 -15.87 -8.24 -4.82
C THR A 64 -15.41 -8.22 -6.28
N GLU A 65 -16.34 -8.37 -7.23
CA GLU A 65 -16.00 -8.25 -8.64
C GLU A 65 -15.48 -6.84 -8.99
N GLY A 66 -16.02 -5.79 -8.35
CA GLY A 66 -15.62 -4.41 -8.61
C GLY A 66 -14.14 -4.14 -8.32
N ASN A 67 -13.64 -4.59 -7.17
CA ASN A 67 -12.25 -4.37 -6.78
C ASN A 67 -11.26 -5.42 -7.35
N SER A 68 -11.76 -6.46 -8.02
CA SER A 68 -10.93 -7.48 -8.68
C SER A 68 -10.17 -6.94 -9.90
N THR A 69 -10.68 -5.87 -10.51
CA THR A 69 -10.06 -5.20 -11.66
C THR A 69 -8.93 -4.24 -11.28
N GLU A 70 -8.79 -3.92 -9.98
CA GLU A 70 -7.72 -3.07 -9.51
C GLU A 70 -6.38 -3.79 -9.60
N LEU A 71 -5.37 -3.08 -10.08
CA LEU A 71 -4.00 -3.59 -10.10
C LEU A 71 -3.31 -3.30 -8.76
N SER A 72 -2.49 -4.25 -8.31
CA SER A 72 -1.54 -4.05 -7.24
C SER A 72 -0.15 -3.74 -7.81
N ILE A 73 0.56 -2.82 -7.18
CA ILE A 73 1.88 -2.32 -7.60
C ILE A 73 2.86 -2.23 -6.42
N ASN A 74 4.08 -1.78 -6.69
CA ASN A 74 5.24 -1.95 -5.81
C ASN A 74 5.15 -1.27 -4.43
N ALA A 75 4.49 -0.12 -4.34
CA ALA A 75 4.35 0.66 -3.10
C ALA A 75 2.98 1.34 -3.03
N GLU A 76 2.02 0.69 -2.37
CA GLU A 76 0.62 1.14 -2.28
C GLU A 76 0.29 1.66 -0.88
N VAL A 77 -0.58 2.67 -0.81
CA VAL A 77 -1.00 3.31 0.44
C VAL A 77 -2.47 3.05 0.67
N TYR A 78 -2.79 2.53 1.85
CA TYR A 78 -4.14 2.20 2.28
C TYR A 78 -4.52 3.02 3.51
N SER A 79 -5.80 3.35 3.66
CA SER A 79 -6.30 4.13 4.79
C SER A 79 -7.48 3.49 5.50
N LEU A 80 -7.59 3.77 6.79
CA LEU A 80 -8.74 3.48 7.63
C LEU A 80 -9.10 4.74 8.44
N PRO A 81 -9.93 5.64 7.89
CA PRO A 81 -10.26 6.91 8.52
C PRO A 81 -10.89 6.76 9.92
N SER A 82 -11.71 5.72 10.12
CA SER A 82 -12.37 5.43 11.40
C SER A 82 -11.41 5.22 12.57
N ARG A 83 -10.14 4.86 12.29
CA ARG A 83 -9.09 4.68 13.30
C ARG A 83 -7.90 5.63 13.11
N LYS A 84 -7.99 6.58 12.17
CA LYS A 84 -6.87 7.44 11.76
C LYS A 84 -5.59 6.64 11.46
N LEU A 85 -5.72 5.54 10.73
CA LEU A 85 -4.58 4.71 10.33
C LEU A 85 -4.32 4.82 8.83
N VAL A 86 -3.04 4.86 8.48
CA VAL A 86 -2.54 4.70 7.12
C VAL A 86 -1.55 3.54 7.13
N ALA A 87 -1.62 2.66 6.14
CA ALA A 87 -0.67 1.57 5.96
C ALA A 87 0.04 1.72 4.61
N LEU A 88 1.36 1.65 4.63
CA LEU A 88 2.17 1.50 3.43
C LEU A 88 2.41 0.01 3.20
N GLN A 89 2.05 -0.51 2.03
CA GLN A 89 2.43 -1.86 1.63
C GLN A 89 3.54 -1.83 0.58
N LEU A 90 4.62 -2.57 0.84
CA LEU A 90 5.75 -2.72 -0.08
C LEU A 90 5.73 -4.14 -0.65
N ARG A 91 5.64 -4.27 -1.97
CA ARG A 91 5.59 -5.55 -2.68
C ARG A 91 6.88 -5.90 -3.40
N SER A 92 7.81 -4.96 -3.48
CA SER A 92 9.09 -5.11 -4.18
C SER A 92 10.24 -4.64 -3.30
N ILE A 93 11.45 -5.02 -3.70
CA ILE A 93 12.69 -4.63 -3.01
C ILE A 93 13.23 -3.30 -3.55
N PHE A 94 14.00 -2.63 -2.71
CA PHE A 94 14.77 -1.47 -3.15
C PHE A 94 15.91 -1.88 -4.08
N ILE A 95 16.08 -1.11 -5.16
CA ILE A 95 17.21 -1.25 -6.08
C ILE A 95 18.21 -0.14 -5.87
N LYS A 96 19.49 -0.47 -6.05
CA LYS A 96 20.55 0.53 -6.13
C LYS A 96 20.60 1.06 -7.56
N LEU A 97 20.28 2.34 -7.74
CA LEU A 97 20.56 3.06 -8.97
C LEU A 97 22.05 3.44 -8.96
N PHE A 98 22.77 3.14 -10.04
CA PHE A 98 24.21 3.38 -10.17
C PHE A 98 24.54 4.84 -10.40
#